data_AF-A0A916MTR8-F1
#
_entry.id   AF-A0A916MTR8-F1
#
_cell.length_a   1.000
_cell.length_b   1.000
_cell.length_c   1.000
_cell.angle_alpha   90.00
_cell.angle_beta   90.00
_cell.angle_gamma   90.00
#
_symmetry.space_group_name_H-M   'P 1'
#
loop_
_entity.id
_entity.type
_entity.pdbx_description
1 polymer ?
#
loop_
_entity_poly.entity_id
_entity_poly.type
_entity_poly.pdbx_seq_one_letter_code
_entity_poly.pdbx_strand_id
1 'polypeptide(L)'
;MPEQLTKHPDVTLQVLRSAGAQCGTQAPQEILTACPAERFCKLPGGEICVYGIADAPRMTQFVAADWRSLAAATRAVPGPTSGASAARADESGAASLGPVVPLASGLGLVIIGVAIGWFLRRPG
;
A
#
# COMPACT_ATOMS: atom_id res chain seq x y z
N MET A 1 3.27 22.95 -5.16
CA MET A 1 4.51 22.39 -4.58
C MET A 1 4.25 20.91 -4.38
N PRO A 2 4.45 19.99 -5.34
CA PRO A 2 3.90 18.64 -5.24
C PRO A 2 4.36 17.90 -3.97
N GLU A 3 3.43 17.70 -3.05
CA GLU A 3 3.63 16.97 -1.79
C GLU A 3 2.74 15.73 -1.80
N GLN A 4 3.33 14.57 -1.50
CA GLN A 4 2.63 13.30 -1.39
C GLN A 4 2.64 12.84 0.06
N LEU A 5 1.47 12.47 0.58
CA LEU A 5 1.32 11.81 1.88
C LEU A 5 1.19 10.30 1.68
N THR A 6 1.95 9.51 2.44
CA THR A 6 1.93 8.04 2.37
C THR A 6 2.14 7.41 3.74
N LYS A 7 1.65 6.17 3.92
CA LYS A 7 1.95 5.37 5.11
C LYS A 7 3.39 4.84 5.12
N HIS A 8 4.01 4.73 3.95
CA HIS A 8 5.33 4.11 3.77
C HIS A 8 6.29 5.04 3.03
N PRO A 9 6.67 6.20 3.62
CA PRO A 9 7.49 7.19 2.94
C PRO A 9 8.83 6.62 2.46
N ASP A 10 9.49 5.80 3.27
CA ASP A 10 10.80 5.24 2.90
C ASP A 10 10.73 4.27 1.72
N VAL A 11 9.65 3.48 1.64
CA VAL A 11 9.37 2.58 0.51
C VAL A 11 9.07 3.39 -0.75
N THR A 12 8.26 4.44 -0.63
CA THR A 12 7.99 5.36 -1.75
C THR A 12 9.27 6.00 -2.26
N LEU A 13 10.13 6.50 -1.37
CA LEU A 13 11.44 7.04 -1.75
C LEU A 13 12.32 6.00 -2.44
N GLN A 14 12.29 4.73 -1.99
CA GLN A 14 13.01 3.64 -2.64
C GLN A 14 12.50 3.35 -4.05
N VAL A 15 11.17 3.32 -4.24
CA VAL A 15 10.56 3.14 -5.57
C VAL A 15 10.96 4.30 -6.50
N LEU A 16 10.89 5.54 -6.01
CA LEU A 16 11.30 6.70 -6.80
C LEU A 16 12.78 6.64 -7.18
N ARG A 17 13.67 6.26 -6.25
CA ARG A 17 15.09 6.02 -6.55
C ARG A 17 15.29 4.94 -7.62
N SER A 18 14.55 3.83 -7.52
CA SER A 18 14.63 2.75 -8.53
C SER A 18 14.17 3.19 -9.92
N ALA A 19 13.31 4.22 -9.99
CA ALA A 19 12.86 4.86 -11.22
C ALA A 19 13.78 6.00 -11.70
N GLY A 20 14.95 6.19 -11.07
CA GLY A 20 15.94 7.18 -11.45
C GLY A 20 15.80 8.55 -10.77
N ALA A 21 14.94 8.68 -9.76
CA ALA A 21 14.88 9.90 -8.96
C ALA A 21 16.07 10.01 -8.00
N GLN A 22 16.55 11.23 -7.76
CA GLN A 22 17.58 11.52 -6.77
C GLN A 22 16.89 11.96 -5.48
N CYS A 23 16.82 11.06 -4.50
CA CYS A 23 16.09 11.27 -3.25
C CYS A 23 17.00 11.22 -2.03
N GLY A 24 16.84 12.16 -1.09
CA GLY A 24 17.60 12.16 0.16
C GLY A 24 19.08 12.53 0.05
N THR A 25 19.51 13.04 -1.11
CA THR A 25 20.93 13.31 -1.43
C THR A 25 21.28 14.80 -1.42
N GLN A 26 20.48 15.65 -0.77
CA GLN A 26 20.60 17.11 -0.82
C GLN A 26 20.70 17.66 -2.26
N ALA A 27 20.02 17.01 -3.21
CA ALA A 27 19.94 17.50 -4.57
C ALA A 27 19.38 18.95 -4.57
N PRO A 28 19.83 19.82 -5.49
CA PRO A 28 19.33 21.18 -5.57
C PRO A 28 17.80 21.21 -5.68
N GLN A 29 17.17 21.96 -4.78
CA GLN A 29 15.72 22.17 -4.76
C GLN A 29 15.43 23.49 -5.48
N GLU A 30 14.83 23.42 -6.66
CA GLU A 30 14.49 24.60 -7.46
C GLU A 30 13.06 25.08 -7.19
N ILE A 31 12.15 24.15 -6.88
CA ILE A 31 10.71 24.43 -6.73
C ILE A 31 10.28 24.16 -5.28
N LEU A 32 10.76 23.06 -4.68
CA LEU A 32 10.29 22.61 -3.37
C LEU A 32 11.23 23.01 -2.22
N THR A 33 11.61 24.29 -2.11
CA THR A 33 12.64 24.75 -1.15
C THR A 33 12.31 24.55 0.35
N ALA A 34 11.05 24.34 0.71
CA ALA A 34 10.62 24.03 2.08
C ALA A 34 10.67 22.52 2.38
N CYS A 35 11.01 21.69 1.39
CA CYS A 35 11.04 20.25 1.53
C CYS A 35 12.24 19.82 2.38
N PRO A 36 12.03 19.00 3.43
CA PRO A 36 13.13 18.38 4.15
C PRO A 36 13.99 17.57 3.18
N ALA A 37 15.31 17.71 3.27
CA ALA A 37 16.23 17.11 2.30
C ALA A 37 16.07 15.58 2.21
N GLU A 38 15.73 14.93 3.32
CA GLU A 38 15.54 13.48 3.43
C GLU A 38 14.24 13.01 2.77
N ARG A 39 13.29 13.92 2.57
CA ARG A 39 11.96 13.69 1.99
C ARG A 39 11.81 14.21 0.57
N PHE A 40 12.80 14.97 0.11
CA PHE A 40 12.87 15.52 -1.23
C PHE A 40 13.36 14.49 -2.25
N CYS A 41 12.74 14.49 -3.42
CA CYS A 41 13.19 13.79 -4.61
C CYS A 41 13.22 14.73 -5.83
N LYS A 42 14.36 14.77 -6.53
CA LYS A 42 14.47 15.33 -7.88
C LYS A 42 14.19 14.21 -8.88
N LEU A 43 13.17 14.39 -9.72
CA LEU A 43 12.81 13.50 -10.83
C LEU A 43 13.25 14.14 -12.15
N PRO A 44 13.37 13.35 -13.24
CA PRO A 44 13.64 13.89 -14.58
C PRO A 44 12.63 14.97 -15.02
N GLY A 45 11.38 14.86 -14.58
CA GLY A 45 10.29 15.78 -14.96
C GLY A 45 9.90 16.80 -13.89
N GLY A 46 10.58 16.87 -12.74
CA GLY A 46 10.21 17.80 -11.68
C GLY A 46 10.66 17.39 -10.29
N GLU A 47 9.95 17.89 -9.28
CA GLU A 47 10.28 17.70 -7.87
C GLU A 47 9.06 17.20 -7.11
N ILE A 48 9.29 16.36 -6.09
CA ILE A 48 8.25 15.88 -5.18
C ILE A 48 8.78 15.77 -3.75
N CYS A 49 7.94 16.12 -2.78
CA CYS A 49 8.15 15.79 -1.37
C CYS A 49 7.32 14.59 -0.98
N VAL A 50 7.94 13.62 -0.31
CA VAL A 50 7.26 12.42 0.18
C VAL A 50 7.20 12.47 1.71
N TYR A 51 6.01 12.64 2.26
CA TYR A 51 5.76 12.71 3.70
C TYR A 51 5.12 11.42 4.23
N GLY A 52 5.51 11.07 5.45
CA GLY A 52 4.80 10.08 6.26
C GLY A 52 3.59 10.69 6.99
N ILE A 53 2.70 9.85 7.51
CA ILE A 53 1.56 10.30 8.33
C ILE A 53 2.01 11.15 9.53
N ALA A 54 3.13 10.81 10.16
CA ALA A 54 3.69 11.57 11.28
C ALA A 54 4.18 12.98 10.87
N ASP A 55 4.56 13.14 9.60
CA ASP A 55 5.05 14.40 9.05
C ASP A 55 3.94 15.23 8.38
N ALA A 56 2.69 14.74 8.34
CA ALA A 56 1.56 15.43 7.71
C ALA A 56 1.40 16.91 8.17
N PRO A 57 1.62 17.27 9.45
CA PRO A 57 1.52 18.67 9.88
C PRO A 57 2.60 19.60 9.28
N ARG A 58 3.68 19.04 8.72
CA ARG A 58 4.76 19.80 8.08
C ARG A 58 4.48 20.10 6.60
N MET A 59 3.44 19.50 6.04
CA MET A 59 3.00 19.77 4.68
C MET A 59 2.57 21.22 4.54
N THR A 60 2.92 21.84 3.42
CA THR A 60 2.60 23.24 3.14
C THR A 60 1.34 23.38 2.29
N GLN A 61 0.98 22.34 1.53
CA GLN A 61 -0.20 22.36 0.66
C GLN A 61 -1.52 22.03 1.38
N PHE A 62 -1.46 21.47 2.59
CA PHE A 62 -2.65 21.15 3.39
C PHE A 62 -2.76 22.08 4.59
N VAL A 63 -3.88 22.79 4.69
CA VAL A 63 -4.17 23.67 5.84
C VAL A 63 -5.01 22.95 6.89
N ALA A 64 -5.08 23.50 8.10
CA ALA A 64 -5.88 22.95 9.21
C ALA A 64 -7.36 22.73 8.86
N ALA A 65 -7.91 23.47 7.89
CA ALA A 65 -9.27 23.26 7.39
C ALA A 65 -9.40 21.94 6.61
N ASP A 66 -8.44 21.59 5.76
CA ASP A 66 -8.47 20.36 4.97
C ASP A 66 -8.44 19.12 5.88
N TRP A 67 -7.59 19.15 6.91
CA TRP A 67 -7.49 18.09 7.90
C TRP A 67 -8.80 17.91 8.69
N ARG A 68 -9.47 19.01 9.06
CA ARG A 68 -10.77 18.94 9.72
C ARG A 68 -11.83 18.32 8.81
N SER A 69 -11.85 18.70 7.53
CA SER A 69 -12.76 18.12 6.53
C SER A 69 -12.54 16.62 6.37
N LEU A 70 -11.28 16.17 6.29
CA LEU A 70 -10.94 14.75 6.22
C LEU A 70 -11.34 13.99 7.49
N ALA A 71 -11.10 14.57 8.67
CA ALA A 71 -11.50 13.98 9.95
C ALA A 71 -13.03 13.85 10.07
N ALA A 72 -13.78 14.83 9.59
CA ALA A 72 -15.24 14.75 9.55
C ALA A 72 -15.72 13.65 8.60
N ALA A 73 -15.16 13.57 7.40
CA ALA A 73 -15.51 12.56 6.40
C ALA A 73 -15.22 11.13 6.88
N THR A 74 -14.12 10.92 7.60
CA THR A 74 -13.73 9.59 8.10
C THR A 74 -14.50 9.14 9.34
N ARG A 75 -15.01 10.06 10.16
CA ARG A 75 -15.90 9.72 11.29
C ARG A 75 -17.32 9.35 10.86
N ALA A 76 -17.75 9.84 9.69
CA ALA A 76 -19.08 9.56 9.16
C ALA A 76 -19.21 8.16 8.54
N VAL A 77 -18.11 7.43 8.38
CA VAL A 77 -18.13 6.04 7.90
C VAL A 77 -18.40 5.11 9.08
N PRO A 78 -19.56 4.43 9.14
CA PRO A 78 -19.78 3.39 10.13
C PRO A 78 -18.73 2.30 9.90
N GLY A 79 -17.91 2.00 10.91
CA GLY A 79 -17.03 0.83 10.87
C GLY A 79 -17.84 -0.45 10.69
N PRO A 80 -17.22 -1.58 10.28
CA PRO A 80 -17.90 -2.87 10.31
C PRO A 80 -18.45 -3.05 11.73
N THR A 81 -19.77 -3.14 11.82
CA THR A 81 -20.48 -3.46 13.05
C THR A 81 -19.86 -4.74 13.58
N SER A 82 -18.99 -4.63 14.60
CA SER A 82 -18.66 -5.78 15.42
C SER A 82 -19.99 -6.24 15.98
N GLY A 83 -20.52 -7.30 15.37
CA GLY A 83 -21.79 -7.89 15.75
C GLY A 83 -21.73 -8.10 17.24
N ALA A 84 -22.59 -7.38 17.96
CA ALA A 84 -22.92 -7.72 19.31
C ALA A 84 -23.39 -9.17 19.27
N SER A 85 -22.50 -10.07 19.69
CA SER A 85 -22.80 -11.47 19.92
C SER A 85 -23.76 -11.48 21.11
N ALA A 86 -25.04 -11.35 20.82
CA ALA A 86 -26.09 -11.73 21.75
C ALA A 86 -26.00 -13.26 21.84
N ALA A 87 -25.28 -13.71 22.86
CA ALA A 87 -25.34 -15.07 23.34
C ALA A 87 -26.82 -15.48 23.48
N ARG A 88 -27.27 -16.37 22.60
CA ARG A 88 -28.33 -17.30 22.92
C ARG A 88 -27.66 -18.68 22.97
N ALA A 89 -27.34 -19.07 24.18
CA ALA A 89 -27.34 -20.48 24.53
C ALA A 89 -28.79 -20.96 24.36
N ASP A 90 -29.03 -21.91 23.47
CA ASP A 90 -29.69 -23.14 23.86
C ASP A 90 -29.41 -24.24 22.82
N GLU A 91 -29.38 -25.44 23.37
CA GLU A 91 -28.87 -26.71 22.95
C GLU A 91 -29.89 -27.43 22.05
N SER A 92 -29.43 -28.26 21.11
CA SER A 92 -30.05 -29.56 20.76
C SER A 92 -29.42 -30.12 19.49
N GLY A 93 -28.81 -31.30 19.63
CA GLY A 93 -27.90 -31.87 18.66
C GLY A 93 -28.53 -32.46 17.40
N ALA A 94 -27.66 -32.65 16.41
CA ALA A 94 -27.70 -33.81 15.52
C ALA A 94 -26.28 -33.99 14.98
N ALA A 95 -25.64 -35.08 15.38
CA ALA A 95 -24.41 -35.54 14.75
C ALA A 95 -24.71 -35.93 13.30
N SER A 96 -24.07 -35.29 12.33
CA SER A 96 -23.97 -35.81 10.97
C SER A 96 -22.49 -35.91 10.58
N LEU A 97 -21.97 -37.13 10.70
CA LEU A 97 -20.74 -37.57 10.07
C LEU A 97 -20.93 -37.50 8.54
N GLY A 98 -20.12 -36.71 7.86
CA GLY A 98 -20.05 -36.62 6.40
C GLY A 98 -18.60 -36.44 5.95
N PRO A 99 -18.18 -37.04 4.83
CA PRO A 99 -16.86 -37.62 4.69
C PRO A 99 -15.77 -36.60 4.36
N VAL A 100 -14.62 -36.79 5.01
CA VAL A 100 -13.30 -36.32 4.56
C VAL A 100 -13.00 -36.91 3.18
N VAL A 101 -12.94 -36.05 2.16
CA VAL A 101 -12.31 -36.38 0.88
C VAL A 101 -10.84 -35.93 0.95
N PRO A 102 -9.87 -36.84 0.89
CA PRO A 102 -8.46 -36.48 0.94
C PRO A 102 -7.92 -36.11 -0.44
N LEU A 103 -7.01 -35.12 -0.42
CA LEU A 103 -5.76 -35.02 -1.20
C LEU A 103 -5.79 -35.24 -2.72
N ALA A 104 -5.37 -34.21 -3.48
CA ALA A 104 -4.40 -34.41 -4.56
C ALA A 104 -3.92 -33.07 -5.20
N SER A 105 -2.62 -32.81 -5.08
CA SER A 105 -1.78 -32.43 -6.23
C SER A 105 -1.84 -30.99 -6.77
N GLY A 106 -1.43 -30.01 -5.97
CA GLY A 106 -1.02 -28.68 -6.45
C GLY A 106 0.39 -28.62 -7.10
N LEU A 107 1.09 -29.75 -7.25
CA LEU A 107 2.44 -29.79 -7.87
C LEU A 107 2.42 -30.02 -9.39
N GLY A 108 1.29 -30.46 -9.97
CA GLY A 108 1.20 -30.78 -11.40
C GLY A 108 1.16 -29.58 -12.34
N LEU A 109 0.66 -28.43 -11.86
CA LEU A 109 0.53 -27.22 -12.68
C LEU A 109 1.86 -26.48 -12.90
N VAL A 110 2.86 -26.71 -12.05
CA VAL A 110 4.17 -26.05 -12.17
C VAL A 110 5.01 -26.64 -13.31
N ILE A 111 4.91 -27.96 -13.56
CA ILE A 111 5.76 -28.63 -14.57
C ILE A 111 5.28 -28.31 -16.00
N ILE A 112 3.96 -28.20 -16.22
CA ILE A 112 3.39 -27.87 -17.54
C ILE A 112 3.75 -26.43 -17.95
N GLY A 113 3.70 -25.47 -17.01
CA GLY A 113 4.05 -24.08 -17.28
C GLY A 113 5.53 -23.88 -17.64
N VAL A 114 6.45 -24.61 -16.98
CA VAL A 114 7.89 -24.53 -17.26
C VAL A 114 8.24 -25.12 -18.64
N ALA A 115 7.57 -26.21 -19.05
CA ALA A 115 7.80 -26.83 -20.36
C ALA A 115 7.35 -25.93 -21.53
N ILE A 116 6.20 -25.27 -21.42
CA ILE A 116 5.68 -24.35 -22.46
C ILE A 116 6.54 -23.09 -22.57
N GLY A 117 6.98 -22.52 -21.44
CA GLY A 117 7.85 -21.34 -21.43
C GLY A 117 9.24 -21.58 -22.03
N TRP A 118 9.77 -22.80 -21.92
CA TRP A 118 11.06 -23.15 -22.52
C TRP A 118 10.96 -23.38 -24.03
N PHE A 119 9.84 -23.93 -24.51
CA PHE A 119 9.61 -24.16 -25.94
C PHE A 119 9.42 -22.85 -26.73
N LEU A 120 8.79 -21.85 -26.14
CA LEU A 120 8.58 -20.53 -26.77
C LEU A 120 9.82 -19.62 -26.79
N ARG A 121 10.90 -20.01 -26.12
CA ARG A 121 12.12 -19.19 -25.95
C ARG A 121 13.29 -19.63 -26.82
N ARG A 122 13.08 -20.55 -27.77
CA ARG A 122 14.11 -20.94 -28.75
C ARG A 122 14.10 -19.96 -29.92
N PRO A 123 15.17 -19.15 -30.12
CA PRO A 123 15.31 -18.36 -31.34
C PRO A 123 15.61 -19.31 -32.50
N GLY A 124 14.77 -19.24 -33.54
CA GLY A 124 15.12 -19.71 -34.88
C GLY A 124 16.01 -18.69 -35.58
#